data_AF-A0A7X8ZV55-F1
#
_entry.id   AF-A0A7X8ZV55-F1
#
_cell.length_a   1.000
_cell.length_b   1.000
_cell.length_c   1.000
_cell.angle_alpha   90.00
_cell.angle_beta   90.00
_cell.angle_gamma   90.00
#
_symmetry.space_group_name_H-M   'P 1'
#
loop_
_entity.id
_entity.type
_entity.pdbx_description
1 polymer ?
#
loop_
_entity_poly.entity_id
_entity_poly.type
_entity_poly.pdbx_seq_one_letter_code
_entity_poly.pdbx_strand_id
1 'polypeptide(L)'
;MKGYPGRIIICGLDHQGEPVALYILTARSSSSRERILTVREDGLRVEPTRNAQGGDPSLLYYRASFQRDGAIIIANGTHGERFTRTLAIEEALGDELYEPDDPIYTPRIAAVFDLERAKYSFASITRAEDGSCVRSFFSFDALKAGQGHRIQTYEGDPKNPRAF
;
A
#
# COMPACT_ATOMS: atom_id res chain seq x y z
N MET A 1 -21.39 -12.22 2.45
CA MET A 1 -21.01 -11.23 3.48
C MET A 1 -19.98 -10.31 2.84
N LYS A 2 -20.16 -8.98 2.85
CA LYS A 2 -19.16 -8.06 2.25
C LYS A 2 -17.94 -8.01 3.16
N GLY A 3 -16.75 -8.37 2.66
CA GLY A 3 -15.51 -8.26 3.43
C GLY A 3 -14.96 -6.84 3.44
N TYR A 4 -14.05 -6.54 4.38
CA TYR A 4 -13.35 -5.25 4.44
C TYR A 4 -11.88 -5.40 4.03
N PRO A 5 -11.48 -4.87 2.86
CA PRO A 5 -10.12 -5.06 2.34
C PRO A 5 -9.10 -4.06 2.92
N GLY A 6 -9.56 -2.95 3.51
CA GLY A 6 -8.69 -1.85 3.91
C GLY A 6 -8.08 -1.13 2.71
N ARG A 7 -6.74 -1.04 2.65
CA ARG A 7 -6.04 -0.42 1.52
C ARG A 7 -5.74 -1.49 0.49
N ILE A 8 -5.84 -1.15 -0.79
CA ILE A 8 -5.58 -2.08 -1.90
C ILE A 8 -4.57 -1.43 -2.85
N ILE A 9 -3.59 -2.21 -3.28
CA ILE A 9 -2.73 -1.89 -4.40
C ILE A 9 -3.00 -2.89 -5.51
N ILE A 10 -3.16 -2.42 -6.74
CA ILE A 10 -3.27 -3.26 -7.94
C ILE A 10 -2.20 -2.79 -8.92
N CYS A 11 -1.43 -3.75 -9.45
CA CYS A 11 -0.50 -3.52 -10.56
C CYS A 11 -0.79 -4.55 -11.65
N GLY A 12 -0.60 -4.17 -12.91
CA GLY A 12 -0.86 -5.04 -14.05
C GLY A 12 -0.71 -4.31 -15.38
N LEU A 13 -1.14 -4.99 -16.44
CA LEU A 13 -1.27 -4.42 -17.78
C LEU A 13 -2.74 -4.42 -18.18
N ASP A 14 -3.19 -3.38 -18.87
CA ASP A 14 -4.50 -3.37 -19.50
C ASP A 14 -4.54 -4.30 -20.73
N HIS A 15 -5.69 -4.34 -21.43
CA HIS A 15 -5.86 -5.18 -22.62
C HIS A 15 -4.99 -4.77 -23.82
N GLN A 16 -4.43 -3.58 -23.83
CA GLN A 16 -3.51 -3.09 -24.86
C GLN A 16 -2.03 -3.32 -24.47
N GLY A 17 -1.77 -3.75 -23.24
CA GLY A 17 -0.42 -3.94 -22.71
C GLY A 17 0.12 -2.71 -21.99
N GLU A 18 -0.71 -1.71 -21.73
CA GLU A 18 -0.30 -0.49 -21.04
C GLU A 18 -0.25 -0.71 -19.51
N PRO A 19 0.77 -0.20 -18.81
CA PRO A 19 0.86 -0.31 -17.36
C PRO A 19 -0.32 0.32 -16.62
N VAL A 20 -0.91 -0.44 -15.70
CA VAL A 20 -1.98 0.01 -14.80
C VAL A 20 -1.53 -0.16 -13.36
N ALA A 21 -1.61 0.93 -12.59
CA ALA A 21 -1.35 0.93 -11.17
C ALA A 21 -2.48 1.67 -10.43
N LEU A 22 -3.05 1.05 -9.40
CA LEU A 22 -4.17 1.59 -8.63
C LEU A 22 -3.86 1.55 -7.14
N TYR A 23 -4.21 2.63 -6.46
CA TYR A 23 -4.29 2.68 -5.00
C TYR A 23 -5.72 2.96 -4.58
N ILE A 24 -6.27 2.11 -3.71
CA ILE A 24 -7.64 2.23 -3.23
C ILE A 24 -7.62 2.45 -1.73
N LEU A 25 -8.14 3.60 -1.30
CA LEU A 25 -8.34 3.94 0.10
C LEU A 25 -9.79 3.64 0.49
N THR A 26 -9.98 2.65 1.37
CA THR A 26 -11.29 2.42 2.02
C THR A 26 -11.24 2.83 3.49
N ALA A 27 -12.42 3.03 4.07
CA ALA A 27 -12.57 3.49 5.43
C ALA A 27 -13.76 2.81 6.12
N ARG A 28 -13.63 2.59 7.42
CA ARG A 28 -14.70 2.02 8.28
C ARG A 28 -14.84 2.76 9.61
N SER A 29 -13.74 3.07 10.27
CA SER A 29 -13.71 3.81 11.53
C SER A 29 -13.87 5.30 11.25
N SER A 30 -14.31 6.06 12.26
CA SER A 30 -14.38 7.52 12.17
C SER A 30 -13.01 8.11 11.81
N SER A 31 -11.92 7.68 12.46
CA SER A 31 -10.56 8.14 12.11
C SER A 31 -10.17 7.84 10.66
N SER A 32 -10.47 6.63 10.17
CA SER A 32 -10.13 6.25 8.79
C SER A 32 -10.93 7.01 7.73
N ARG A 33 -12.13 7.49 8.08
CA ARG A 33 -13.04 8.27 7.22
C ARG A 33 -12.61 9.73 7.08
N GLU A 34 -11.82 10.24 8.02
CA GLU A 34 -11.27 11.59 7.96
C GLU A 34 -9.98 11.66 7.12
N ARG A 35 -9.91 10.90 6.03
CA ARG A 35 -8.80 10.89 5.06
C ARG A 35 -9.32 11.02 3.64
N ILE A 36 -8.59 11.77 2.82
CA ILE A 36 -8.87 11.98 1.41
C ILE A 36 -7.64 11.69 0.57
N LEU A 37 -7.87 11.32 -0.69
CA LEU A 37 -6.83 11.24 -1.70
C LEU A 37 -6.72 12.59 -2.41
N THR A 38 -5.50 13.13 -2.46
CA THR A 38 -5.21 14.39 -3.12
C THR A 38 -4.06 14.21 -4.10
N VAL A 39 -4.24 14.67 -5.34
CA VAL A 39 -3.15 14.73 -6.32
C VAL A 39 -2.33 16.00 -6.07
N ARG A 40 -1.02 15.84 -5.91
CA ARG A 40 -0.03 16.89 -5.75
C ARG A 40 1.03 16.76 -6.86
N GLU A 41 1.89 17.78 -6.99
CA GLU A 41 3.00 17.76 -7.96
C GLU A 41 3.95 16.59 -7.74
N ASP A 42 4.13 16.15 -6.49
CA ASP A 42 5.02 15.06 -6.12
C ASP A 42 4.34 13.68 -6.05
N GLY A 43 3.07 13.59 -6.45
CA GLY A 43 2.32 12.35 -6.57
C GLY A 43 0.98 12.34 -5.85
N LEU A 44 0.45 11.15 -5.63
CA LEU A 44 -0.81 10.93 -4.91
C LEU A 44 -0.54 10.92 -3.42
N ARG A 45 -1.25 11.76 -2.66
CA ARG A 45 -1.15 11.82 -1.20
C ARG A 45 -2.45 11.37 -0.54
N VAL A 46 -2.31 10.76 0.62
CA VAL A 46 -3.39 10.62 1.60
C VAL A 46 -3.23 11.74 2.60
N GLU A 47 -4.30 12.50 2.81
CA GLU A 47 -4.30 13.68 3.66
C GLU A 47 -5.51 13.67 4.60
N PRO A 48 -5.40 14.21 5.82
CA PRO A 48 -6.54 14.36 6.71
C PRO A 48 -7.57 15.34 6.14
N THR A 49 -8.85 15.10 6.42
CA THR A 49 -9.90 16.11 6.18
C THR A 49 -9.75 17.27 7.16
N ARG A 50 -10.46 18.38 6.90
CA ARG A 50 -10.58 19.49 7.86
C ARG A 50 -11.21 19.10 9.20
N ASN A 51 -11.92 17.98 9.23
CA ASN A 51 -12.64 17.48 10.42
C ASN A 51 -11.83 16.41 11.17
N ALA A 52 -10.64 16.04 10.69
CA ALA A 52 -9.78 15.09 11.40
C ALA A 52 -9.43 15.61 12.80
N GLN A 53 -9.73 14.82 13.82
CA GLN A 53 -9.43 15.15 15.22
C GLN A 53 -8.53 14.07 15.83
N GLY A 54 -7.36 14.50 16.32
CA GLY A 54 -6.41 13.61 17.00
C GLY A 54 -5.85 12.49 16.11
N GLY A 55 -5.12 11.57 16.75
CA GLY A 55 -4.42 10.47 16.09
C GLY A 55 -2.97 10.79 15.71
N ASP A 56 -2.20 9.74 15.43
CA ASP A 56 -0.82 9.86 14.95
C ASP A 56 -0.84 10.40 13.50
N PRO A 57 -0.28 11.61 13.24
CA PRO A 57 -0.24 12.18 11.90
C PRO A 57 0.44 11.28 10.87
N SER A 58 1.39 10.44 11.28
CA SER A 58 2.11 9.52 10.39
C SER A 58 1.22 8.43 9.79
N LEU A 59 0.07 8.15 10.42
CA LEU A 59 -0.93 7.18 9.95
C LEU A 59 -2.02 7.83 9.07
N LEU A 60 -2.12 9.15 9.12
CA LEU A 60 -3.15 9.94 8.43
C LEU A 60 -2.62 10.71 7.22
N TYR A 61 -1.32 10.99 7.19
CA TYR A 61 -0.67 11.78 6.15
C TYR A 61 0.55 11.06 5.57
N TYR A 62 0.48 10.68 4.29
CA TYR A 62 1.59 10.04 3.58
C TYR A 62 1.46 10.16 2.06
N ARG A 63 2.59 10.02 1.37
CA ARG A 63 2.64 9.90 -0.09
C ARG A 63 2.27 8.49 -0.49
N ALA A 64 1.06 8.32 -1.03
CA ALA A 64 0.53 7.02 -1.41
C ALA A 64 1.08 6.51 -2.73
N SER A 65 1.44 7.41 -3.65
CA SER A 65 2.13 7.02 -4.88
C SER A 65 2.98 8.15 -5.46
N PHE A 66 4.10 7.81 -6.09
CA PHE A 66 4.96 8.72 -6.84
C PHE A 66 5.78 7.97 -7.89
N GLN A 67 6.42 8.71 -8.79
CA GLN A 67 7.34 8.14 -9.78
C GLN A 67 8.80 8.41 -9.41
N ARG A 68 9.68 7.45 -9.70
CA ARG A 68 11.14 7.58 -9.56
C ARG A 68 11.82 6.61 -10.52
N ASP A 69 12.82 7.10 -11.26
CA ASP A 69 13.67 6.30 -12.16
C ASP A 69 12.90 5.32 -13.06
N GLY A 70 11.82 5.80 -13.69
CA GLY A 70 11.00 4.97 -14.58
C GLY A 70 10.07 3.97 -13.87
N ALA A 71 9.96 4.03 -12.54
CA ALA A 71 9.06 3.18 -11.76
C ALA A 71 7.92 3.99 -11.11
N ILE A 72 6.77 3.34 -10.93
CA ILE A 72 5.69 3.79 -10.05
C ILE A 72 5.84 3.11 -8.70
N ILE A 73 5.90 3.91 -7.64
CA ILE A 73 5.91 3.46 -6.26
C ILE A 73 4.50 3.66 -5.70
N ILE A 74 3.99 2.67 -4.96
CA ILE A 74 2.73 2.77 -4.22
C ILE A 74 2.95 2.23 -2.81
N ALA A 75 2.45 2.91 -1.78
CA ALA A 75 2.53 2.44 -0.39
C ALA A 75 1.35 2.95 0.43
N ASN A 76 0.90 2.17 1.40
CA ASN A 76 -0.22 2.59 2.27
C ASN A 76 0.20 3.37 3.53
N GLY A 77 1.41 3.94 3.55
CA GLY A 77 1.96 4.66 4.69
C GLY A 77 3.32 5.30 4.40
N THR A 78 3.92 5.91 5.42
CA THR A 78 5.18 6.66 5.34
C THR A 78 6.40 5.85 4.87
N HIS A 79 6.38 4.52 5.04
CA HIS A 79 7.40 3.61 4.52
C HIS A 79 7.62 3.74 3.01
N GLY A 80 6.64 4.28 2.24
CA GLY A 80 6.83 4.61 0.83
C GLY A 80 7.99 5.57 0.57
N GLU A 81 8.35 6.43 1.52
CA GLU A 81 9.47 7.37 1.39
C GLU A 81 10.84 6.66 1.40
N ARG A 82 10.91 5.41 1.88
CA ARG A 82 12.16 4.61 1.84
C ARG A 82 12.59 4.32 0.40
N PHE A 83 11.64 4.28 -0.54
CA PHE A 83 11.92 4.09 -1.96
C PHE A 83 12.58 5.29 -2.65
N THR A 84 12.72 6.43 -1.97
CA THR A 84 13.53 7.56 -2.47
C THR A 84 15.02 7.21 -2.55
N ARG A 85 15.47 6.21 -1.77
CA ARG A 85 16.86 5.79 -1.66
C ARG A 85 17.18 4.59 -2.56
N THR A 86 16.29 3.62 -2.64
CA THR A 86 16.45 2.39 -3.44
C THR A 86 15.10 1.92 -3.97
N LEU A 87 15.09 1.30 -5.16
CA LEU A 87 13.89 0.63 -5.69
C LEU A 87 13.85 -0.87 -5.35
N ALA A 88 14.92 -1.42 -4.76
CA ALA A 88 14.95 -2.80 -4.31
C ALA A 88 14.06 -2.93 -3.05
N ILE A 89 12.97 -3.69 -3.17
CA ILE A 89 11.90 -3.70 -2.16
C ILE A 89 12.34 -4.33 -0.84
N GLU A 90 13.17 -5.37 -0.90
CA GLU A 90 13.76 -6.03 0.26
C GLU A 90 14.77 -5.14 0.98
N GLU A 91 15.54 -4.34 0.23
CA GLU A 91 16.48 -3.37 0.80
C GLU A 91 15.73 -2.21 1.45
N ALA A 92 14.70 -1.69 0.79
CA ALA A 92 13.91 -0.57 1.29
C ALA A 92 13.16 -0.94 2.58
N LEU A 93 12.64 -2.18 2.69
CA LEU A 93 11.68 -2.55 3.73
C LEU A 93 12.15 -3.69 4.66
N GLY A 94 13.41 -4.12 4.57
CA GLY A 94 13.95 -5.26 5.32
C GLY A 94 13.83 -5.15 6.85
N ASP A 95 13.85 -3.92 7.38
CA ASP A 95 13.68 -3.58 8.80
C ASP A 95 12.34 -2.90 9.12
N GLU A 96 11.49 -2.65 8.12
CA GLU A 96 10.19 -1.97 8.31
C GLU A 96 9.20 -2.86 9.07
N LEU A 97 8.33 -2.28 9.90
CA LEU A 97 7.36 -3.01 10.73
C LEU A 97 5.93 -2.72 10.29
N TYR A 98 4.97 -3.52 10.76
CA TYR A 98 3.55 -3.20 10.67
C TYR A 98 3.23 -1.86 11.37
N GLU A 99 2.06 -1.28 11.11
CA GLU A 99 1.68 -0.02 11.75
C GLU A 99 1.59 -0.16 13.28
N PRO A 100 2.12 0.79 14.07
CA PRO A 100 2.10 0.73 15.54
C PRO A 100 0.73 1.18 16.11
N ASP A 101 -0.36 0.79 15.48
CA ASP A 101 -1.73 1.21 15.81
C ASP A 101 -2.46 0.17 16.66
N ASP A 102 -1.95 -0.09 17.86
CA ASP A 102 -2.61 -0.99 18.83
C ASP A 102 -4.10 -0.62 19.00
N PRO A 103 -5.01 -1.60 19.02
CA PRO A 103 -4.79 -3.05 18.92
C PRO A 103 -4.90 -3.63 17.50
N ILE A 104 -4.90 -2.77 16.47
CA ILE A 104 -5.21 -3.14 15.08
C ILE A 104 -3.99 -3.73 14.37
N TYR A 105 -2.80 -3.15 14.59
CA TYR A 105 -1.54 -3.56 13.98
C TYR A 105 -1.64 -3.73 12.46
N THR A 106 -2.04 -2.64 11.80
CA THR A 106 -2.37 -2.68 10.39
C THR A 106 -1.17 -3.11 9.54
N PRO A 107 -1.36 -4.05 8.59
CA PRO A 107 -0.31 -4.37 7.64
C PRO A 107 0.16 -3.17 6.82
N ARG A 108 1.48 -3.14 6.57
CA ARG A 108 2.05 -2.27 5.55
C ARG A 108 2.17 -3.03 4.23
N ILE A 109 1.64 -2.44 3.17
CA ILE A 109 1.71 -2.94 1.81
C ILE A 109 2.35 -1.89 0.90
N ALA A 110 3.22 -2.36 0.02
CA ALA A 110 3.87 -1.51 -0.97
C ALA A 110 3.98 -2.22 -2.31
N ALA A 111 4.17 -1.43 -3.37
CA ALA A 111 4.50 -1.88 -4.70
C ALA A 111 5.58 -1.01 -5.34
N VAL A 112 6.46 -1.65 -6.10
CA VAL A 112 7.37 -0.98 -7.03
C VAL A 112 7.10 -1.57 -8.41
N PHE A 113 6.63 -0.74 -9.34
CA PHE A 113 6.32 -1.13 -10.72
C PHE A 113 7.32 -0.49 -11.67
N ASP A 114 8.27 -1.29 -12.16
CA ASP A 114 9.22 -0.93 -13.23
C ASP A 114 8.46 -0.91 -14.57
N LEU A 115 8.23 0.31 -15.09
CA LEU A 115 7.43 0.52 -16.29
C LEU A 115 8.18 0.12 -17.57
N GLU A 116 9.51 0.25 -17.59
CA GLU A 116 10.32 -0.11 -18.76
C GLU A 116 10.32 -1.62 -19.00
N ARG A 117 10.37 -2.40 -17.91
CA ARG A 117 10.43 -3.87 -17.98
C ARG A 117 9.07 -4.53 -17.80
N ALA A 118 8.00 -3.76 -17.58
CA ALA A 118 6.66 -4.26 -17.30
C ALA A 118 6.68 -5.36 -16.22
N LYS A 119 7.33 -5.08 -15.09
CA LYS A 119 7.41 -6.00 -13.94
C LYS A 119 7.19 -5.25 -12.64
N TYR A 120 6.66 -5.91 -11.63
CA TYR A 120 6.47 -5.28 -10.33
C TYR A 120 6.68 -6.24 -9.18
N SER A 121 7.01 -5.67 -8.03
CA SER A 121 7.07 -6.39 -6.77
C SER A 121 6.08 -5.81 -5.77
N PHE A 122 5.52 -6.67 -4.93
CA PHE A 122 4.71 -6.31 -3.77
C PHE A 122 5.44 -6.67 -2.47
N ALA A 123 5.19 -5.89 -1.43
CA ALA A 123 5.53 -6.24 -0.05
C ALA A 123 4.26 -6.30 0.80
N SER A 124 4.18 -7.27 1.68
CA SER A 124 3.25 -7.33 2.82
C SER A 124 4.06 -7.43 4.11
N ILE A 125 3.79 -6.56 5.08
CA ILE A 125 4.42 -6.58 6.40
C ILE A 125 3.32 -6.68 7.44
N THR A 126 3.22 -7.82 8.10
CA THR A 126 2.12 -8.17 9.00
C THR A 126 2.64 -8.53 10.40
N ARG A 127 1.74 -8.49 11.39
CA ARG A 127 1.99 -8.97 12.75
C ARG A 127 1.48 -10.41 12.89
N ALA A 128 2.34 -11.33 13.34
CA ALA A 128 1.93 -12.68 13.73
C ALA A 128 1.21 -12.66 15.09
N GLU A 129 0.58 -13.78 15.47
CA GLU A 129 -0.16 -13.88 16.74
C GLU A 129 0.72 -13.59 17.96
N ASP A 130 1.96 -14.09 17.95
CA ASP A 130 2.98 -13.87 19.00
C ASP A 130 3.58 -12.46 19.01
N GLY A 131 3.20 -11.60 18.07
CA GLY A 131 3.67 -10.23 17.92
C GLY A 131 4.93 -10.06 17.10
N SER A 132 5.53 -11.16 16.62
CA SER A 132 6.63 -11.08 15.66
C SER A 132 6.18 -10.47 14.33
N CYS A 133 7.14 -9.89 13.61
CA CYS A 133 6.90 -9.26 12.32
C CYS A 133 7.15 -10.28 11.19
N VAL A 134 6.18 -10.43 10.29
CA VAL A 134 6.32 -11.23 9.07
C VAL A 134 6.44 -10.28 7.89
N ARG A 135 7.45 -10.50 7.04
CA ARG A 135 7.65 -9.75 5.79
C ARG A 135 7.57 -10.72 4.63
N SER A 136 6.71 -10.43 3.66
CA SER A 136 6.53 -11.24 2.46
C SER A 136 6.73 -10.35 1.24
N PHE A 137 7.61 -10.80 0.35
CA PHE A 137 7.91 -10.12 -0.91
C PHE A 137 7.48 -11.02 -2.06
N PHE A 138 6.81 -10.42 -3.04
CA PHE A 138 6.26 -11.13 -4.20
C PHE A 138 6.72 -10.41 -5.45
N SER A 139 7.27 -11.13 -6.42
CA SER A 139 7.73 -10.55 -7.68
C SER A 139 6.95 -11.14 -8.85
N PHE A 140 6.55 -10.25 -9.77
CA PHE A 140 5.73 -10.57 -10.93
C PHE A 140 6.43 -10.07 -12.19
N ASP A 141 6.87 -11.02 -12.99
CA ASP A 141 7.59 -10.80 -14.24
C ASP A 141 6.78 -11.37 -15.42
N ALA A 142 7.21 -11.05 -16.65
CA ALA A 142 6.61 -11.59 -17.89
C ALA A 142 5.08 -11.43 -17.95
N LEU A 143 4.59 -10.24 -17.56
CA LEU A 143 3.16 -9.91 -17.56
C LEU A 143 2.57 -10.01 -18.97
N LYS A 144 1.34 -10.52 -19.07
CA LYS A 144 0.56 -10.49 -20.31
C LYS A 144 -0.47 -9.36 -20.25
N ALA A 145 -0.83 -8.82 -21.40
CA ALA A 145 -1.94 -7.88 -21.52
C ALA A 145 -3.21 -8.43 -20.84
N GLY A 146 -3.89 -7.59 -20.07
CA GLY A 146 -5.07 -7.94 -19.29
C GLY A 146 -4.80 -8.72 -18.00
N GLN A 147 -3.53 -8.93 -17.61
CA GLN A 147 -3.18 -9.55 -16.33
C GLN A 147 -2.77 -8.52 -15.30
N GLY A 148 -3.17 -8.75 -14.06
CA GLY A 148 -2.75 -7.96 -12.92
C GLY A 148 -2.94 -8.73 -11.63
N HIS A 149 -2.26 -8.25 -10.59
CA HIS A 149 -2.34 -8.81 -9.26
C HIS A 149 -2.75 -7.71 -8.29
N ARG A 150 -3.38 -8.11 -7.18
CA ARG A 150 -3.69 -7.21 -6.07
C ARG A 150 -3.04 -7.66 -4.80
N ILE A 151 -2.73 -6.70 -3.95
CA ILE A 151 -2.45 -6.90 -2.54
C ILE A 151 -3.33 -5.94 -1.74
N GLN A 152 -3.75 -6.36 -0.56
CA GLN A 152 -4.60 -5.56 0.31
C GLN A 152 -4.17 -5.72 1.76
N THR A 153 -4.56 -4.79 2.63
CA THR A 153 -4.15 -4.86 4.05
C THR A 153 -4.93 -5.89 4.84
N TYR A 154 -6.19 -6.15 4.47
CA TYR A 154 -7.04 -7.04 5.26
C TYR A 154 -7.94 -7.92 4.42
N GLU A 155 -8.51 -8.94 5.05
CA GLU A 155 -9.63 -9.73 4.56
C GLU A 155 -10.62 -10.11 5.67
N GLY A 156 -11.74 -10.72 5.27
CA GLY A 156 -12.75 -11.20 6.21
C GLY A 156 -13.75 -10.13 6.67
N ASP A 157 -14.32 -10.34 7.87
CA ASP A 157 -15.48 -9.60 8.39
C ASP A 157 -15.17 -8.10 8.62
N PRO A 158 -16.06 -7.17 8.24
CA PRO A 158 -15.82 -5.74 8.44
C PRO A 158 -15.69 -5.25 9.87
N LYS A 159 -16.19 -5.99 10.87
CA LYS A 159 -16.02 -5.67 12.29
C LYS A 159 -14.64 -6.12 12.75
N ASN A 160 -14.26 -7.35 12.40
CA ASN A 160 -13.00 -7.98 12.82
C ASN A 160 -12.21 -8.53 11.63
N PRO A 161 -11.66 -7.65 10.77
CA PRO A 161 -10.86 -8.07 9.64
C PRO A 161 -9.51 -8.63 10.12
N ARG A 162 -8.97 -9.58 9.36
CA ARG A 162 -7.63 -10.16 9.59
C ARG A 162 -6.65 -9.59 8.59
N ALA A 163 -5.35 -9.62 8.89
CA ALA A 163 -4.32 -9.35 7.90
C ALA A 163 -4.46 -10.33 6.72
N PHE A 164 -4.29 -9.82 5.50
CA PHE A 164 -4.29 -10.59 4.26
C PHE A 164 -2.90 -11.18 3.96
#